data_AF-A0A0A9YIJ1-F1
#
_entry.id   AF-A0A0A9YIJ1-F1
#
_cell.length_a   1.000
_cell.length_b   1.000
_cell.length_c   1.000
_cell.angle_alpha   90.00
_cell.angle_beta   90.00
_cell.angle_gamma   90.00
#
_symmetry.space_group_name_H-M   'P 1'
#
loop_
_entity.id
_entity.type
_entity.pdbx_description
1 polymer ?
#
loop_
_entity_poly.entity_id
_entity_poly.type
_entity_poly.pdbx_seq_one_letter_code
_entity_poly.pdbx_strand_id
1 'polypeptide(L)'
;ISWEEYCTQFTIIANANKWNDKEMGEHLVASLSGPPLIVVHNLPKQHQASFQRLSEAFQLRFGSEHLTSLLHSQLQARKQRESETLAELATDIERLTRGAFPDCPPEAIERIAVKSFVHAIGNAQVK
;
A
#
# COMPACT_ATOMS: atom_id res chain seq x y z
N ILE A 1 7.87 -7.49 1.16
CA ILE A 1 8.77 -6.34 1.11
C ILE A 1 7.97 -5.17 0.57
N SER A 2 7.82 -4.11 1.35
CA SER A 2 7.17 -2.88 0.85
C SER A 2 8.09 -2.19 -0.16
N TRP A 3 7.54 -1.27 -0.95
CA TRP A 3 8.38 -0.46 -1.83
C TRP A 3 9.39 0.37 -1.02
N GLU A 4 9.03 0.87 0.16
CA GLU A 4 9.95 1.63 1.02
C GLU A 4 11.13 0.78 1.53
N GLU A 5 10.85 -0.46 1.97
CA GLU A 5 11.88 -1.40 2.42
C GLU A 5 12.85 -1.73 1.27
N TYR A 6 12.31 -2.03 0.09
CA TYR A 6 13.10 -2.33 -1.10
C TYR A 6 13.91 -1.11 -1.56
N CYS A 7 13.29 0.08 -1.63
CA CYS A 7 13.94 1.32 -2.06
C CYS A 7 15.08 1.70 -1.11
N THR A 8 14.90 1.49 0.19
CA THR A 8 15.97 1.70 1.20
C THR A 8 17.15 0.77 0.94
N GLN A 9 16.90 -0.53 0.78
CA GLN A 9 17.96 -1.50 0.49
C GLN A 9 18.68 -1.17 -0.83
N PHE A 10 17.93 -0.87 -1.89
CA PHE A 10 18.47 -0.53 -3.21
C PHE A 10 19.34 0.73 -3.15
N THR A 11 18.90 1.76 -2.44
CA THR A 11 19.64 3.03 -2.30
C THR A 11 20.96 2.83 -1.55
N ILE A 12 20.99 1.99 -0.52
CA ILE A 12 22.23 1.65 0.19
C ILE A 12 23.23 0.97 -0.75
N ILE A 13 22.76 0.00 -1.57
CA ILE A 13 23.59 -0.71 -2.55
C ILE A 13 24.09 0.26 -3.64
N ALA A 14 23.21 1.10 -4.16
CA ALA A 14 23.55 2.09 -5.19
C ALA A 14 24.63 3.07 -4.71
N ASN A 15 24.48 3.57 -3.47
CA ASN A 15 25.47 4.46 -2.85
C ASN A 15 26.83 3.78 -2.66
N ALA A 16 26.83 2.52 -2.22
CA ALA A 16 28.06 1.74 -2.08
C ALA A 16 28.77 1.54 -3.43
N ASN A 17 28.01 1.38 -4.51
CA ASN A 17 28.53 1.24 -5.87
C ASN A 17 28.73 2.58 -6.61
N LYS A 18 28.39 3.71 -5.98
CA LYS A 18 28.47 5.08 -6.53
C LYS A 18 27.71 5.25 -7.85
N TRP A 19 26.57 4.58 -7.98
CA TRP A 19 25.71 4.73 -9.16
C TRP A 19 25.13 6.13 -9.25
N ASN A 20 25.09 6.68 -10.47
CA ASN A 20 24.35 7.89 -10.78
C ASN A 20 22.85 7.60 -11.03
N ASP A 21 21.99 8.62 -11.11
CA ASP A 21 20.52 8.44 -11.26
C ASP A 21 20.13 7.56 -12.46
N LYS A 22 20.89 7.67 -13.56
CA LYS A 22 20.66 6.87 -14.77
C LYS A 22 21.04 5.41 -14.55
N GLU A 23 22.21 5.15 -13.97
CA GLU A 23 22.65 3.79 -13.62
C GLU A 23 21.70 3.13 -12.62
N MET A 24 21.25 3.88 -11.61
CA MET A 24 20.24 3.43 -10.66
C MET A 24 18.92 3.06 -11.36
N GLY A 25 18.48 3.86 -12.33
CA GLY A 25 17.25 3.59 -13.08
C GLY A 25 17.37 2.34 -13.96
N GLU A 26 18.49 2.18 -14.67
CA GLU A 26 18.77 1.02 -15.51
C GLU A 26 18.86 -0.27 -14.67
N HIS A 27 19.58 -0.23 -13.55
CA HIS A 27 19.68 -1.36 -12.62
C HIS A 27 18.35 -1.68 -11.95
N LEU A 28 17.56 -0.67 -11.60
CA LEU A 28 16.23 -0.87 -11.05
C LEU A 28 15.37 -1.62 -12.07
N VAL A 29 15.24 -1.14 -13.30
CA VAL A 29 14.46 -1.78 -14.37
C VAL A 29 14.93 -3.20 -14.65
N ALA A 30 16.24 -3.43 -14.69
CA ALA A 30 16.82 -4.77 -14.92
C ALA A 30 16.49 -5.76 -13.80
N SER A 31 16.31 -5.27 -12.57
CA SER A 31 15.94 -6.10 -11.41
C SER A 31 14.43 -6.37 -11.30
N LEU A 32 13.60 -5.66 -12.07
CA LEU A 32 12.14 -5.83 -12.04
C LEU A 32 11.70 -7.10 -12.74
N SER A 33 10.66 -7.73 -12.19
CA SER A 33 9.94 -8.83 -12.83
C SER A 33 8.45 -8.74 -12.54
N GLY A 34 7.62 -9.11 -13.52
CA GLY A 34 6.16 -9.16 -13.36
C GLY A 34 5.47 -7.77 -13.34
N PRO A 35 4.45 -7.56 -12.48
CA PRO A 35 3.60 -6.34 -12.48
C PRO A 35 4.34 -4.99 -12.45
N PRO A 36 5.50 -4.82 -11.78
CA PRO A 36 6.31 -3.61 -11.85
C PRO A 36 6.67 -3.13 -13.27
N LEU A 37 6.86 -4.04 -14.24
CA LEU A 37 7.19 -3.66 -15.61
C LEU A 37 6.05 -2.91 -16.32
N ILE A 38 4.80 -3.13 -15.89
CA ILE A 38 3.64 -2.39 -16.41
C ILE A 38 3.73 -0.92 -16.00
N VAL A 39 4.20 -0.63 -14.78
CA VAL A 39 4.39 0.74 -14.30
C VAL A 39 5.46 1.45 -15.11
N VAL A 40 6.58 0.77 -15.39
CA VAL A 40 7.65 1.30 -16.25
C VAL A 40 7.14 1.56 -17.67
N HIS A 41 6.42 0.61 -18.26
CA HIS A 41 5.85 0.76 -19.61
C HIS A 41 4.92 1.97 -19.74
N ASN A 42 4.15 2.28 -18.69
CA ASN A 42 3.20 3.39 -18.68
C ASN A 42 3.87 4.77 -18.51
N LEU A 43 5.16 4.82 -18.18
CA LEU A 43 5.90 6.08 -18.11
C LEU A 43 6.39 6.52 -19.51
N PRO A 44 6.49 7.83 -19.78
CA PRO A 44 7.13 8.34 -20.99
C PRO A 44 8.56 7.81 -21.13
N LYS A 45 9.00 7.49 -22.36
CA LYS A 45 10.34 6.89 -22.61
C LYS A 45 11.50 7.64 -21.95
N GLN A 46 11.44 8.97 -21.92
CA GLN A 46 12.43 9.83 -21.27
C GLN A 46 12.52 9.65 -19.73
N HIS A 47 11.52 9.04 -19.10
CA HIS A 47 11.45 8.82 -17.67
C HIS A 47 11.67 7.34 -17.28
N GLN A 48 11.71 6.43 -18.25
CA GLN A 48 11.86 4.99 -18.01
C GLN A 48 13.25 4.59 -17.48
N ALA A 49 14.24 5.48 -17.56
CA ALA A 49 15.61 5.24 -17.07
C ALA A 49 16.03 6.20 -15.94
N SER A 50 15.13 7.08 -15.46
CA SER A 50 15.43 7.97 -14.34
C SER A 50 14.95 7.33 -13.04
N PHE A 51 15.88 7.07 -12.13
CA PHE A 51 15.56 6.47 -10.84
C PHE A 51 14.56 7.33 -10.06
N GLN A 52 14.71 8.66 -10.08
CA GLN A 52 13.74 9.55 -9.44
C GLN A 52 12.31 9.31 -9.93
N ARG A 53 12.07 9.30 -11.25
CA ARG A 53 10.72 9.15 -11.82
C ARG A 53 10.15 7.75 -11.64
N LEU A 54 11.00 6.74 -11.74
CA LEU A 54 10.61 5.37 -11.43
C LEU A 54 10.18 5.27 -9.97
N SER A 55 10.96 5.84 -9.05
CA SER A 55 10.69 5.77 -7.61
C SER A 55 9.38 6.46 -7.24
N GLU A 56 9.09 7.62 -7.82
CA GLU A 56 7.80 8.31 -7.65
C GLU A 56 6.63 7.45 -8.15
N ALA A 57 6.77 6.82 -9.32
CA ALA A 57 5.72 5.95 -9.88
C ALA A 57 5.52 4.67 -9.06
N PHE A 58 6.61 4.07 -8.57
CA PHE A 58 6.56 2.91 -7.68
C PHE A 58 5.98 3.26 -6.31
N GLN A 59 6.34 4.42 -5.74
CA GLN A 59 5.73 4.93 -4.51
C GLN A 59 4.23 5.17 -4.68
N LEU A 60 3.81 5.76 -5.79
CA LEU A 60 2.39 6.00 -6.07
C LEU A 60 1.60 4.69 -6.21
N ARG A 61 2.19 3.65 -6.80
CA ARG A 61 1.49 2.41 -7.11
C ARG A 61 1.59 1.35 -6.02
N PHE A 62 2.73 1.25 -5.36
CA PHE A 62 3.08 0.21 -4.40
C PHE A 62 3.54 0.75 -3.05
N GLY A 63 3.63 2.07 -2.90
CA GLY A 63 3.91 2.69 -1.62
C GLY A 63 2.77 2.47 -0.63
N SER A 64 3.14 2.53 0.63
CA SER A 64 2.26 2.39 1.79
C SER A 64 1.08 3.37 1.75
N GLU A 65 1.26 4.61 1.30
CA GLU A 65 0.16 5.60 1.23
C GLU A 65 -1.00 5.19 0.30
N HIS A 66 -0.69 4.59 -0.86
CA HIS A 66 -1.73 4.10 -1.76
C HIS A 66 -2.44 2.87 -1.17
N LEU A 67 -1.67 1.99 -0.53
CA LEU A 67 -2.22 0.85 0.19
C LEU A 67 -3.12 1.31 1.35
N THR A 68 -2.69 2.31 2.11
CA THR A 68 -3.44 2.95 3.19
C THR A 68 -4.73 3.58 2.67
N SER A 69 -4.68 4.33 1.57
CA SER A 69 -5.87 4.93 0.94
C SER A 69 -6.87 3.87 0.43
N LEU A 70 -6.36 2.77 -0.14
CA LEU A 70 -7.19 1.63 -0.55
C LEU A 70 -7.84 0.96 0.65
N LEU A 71 -7.08 0.74 1.73
CA LEU A 71 -7.58 0.12 2.96
C LEU A 71 -8.59 1.00 3.68
N HIS A 72 -8.42 2.33 3.68
CA HIS A 72 -9.45 3.28 4.12
C HIS A 72 -10.75 3.10 3.34
N SER A 73 -10.66 3.02 2.01
CA SER A 73 -11.82 2.86 1.15
C SER A 73 -12.52 1.52 1.39
N GLN A 74 -11.76 0.44 1.56
CA GLN A 74 -12.30 -0.88 1.90
C GLN A 74 -12.95 -0.90 3.29
N LEU A 75 -12.35 -0.25 4.29
CA LEU A 75 -12.90 -0.14 5.63
C LEU A 75 -14.22 0.63 5.64
N GLN A 76 -14.32 1.75 4.90
CA GLN A 76 -15.56 2.53 4.78
C GLN A 76 -16.66 1.75 4.05
N ALA A 77 -16.31 0.99 3.01
CA ALA A 77 -17.26 0.17 2.26
C ALA A 77 -17.64 -1.13 2.99
N ARG A 78 -17.00 -1.46 4.12
CA ARG A 78 -17.18 -2.73 4.80
C ARG A 78 -18.55 -2.84 5.45
N LYS A 79 -19.28 -3.91 5.10
CA LYS A 79 -20.56 -4.29 5.71
C LYS A 79 -20.57 -5.78 6.01
N GLN A 80 -21.29 -6.20 7.04
CA GLN A 80 -21.46 -7.62 7.35
C GLN A 80 -22.13 -8.34 6.17
N ARG A 81 -21.58 -9.49 5.75
CA ARG A 81 -22.22 -10.33 4.73
C ARG A 81 -23.26 -11.24 5.37
N GLU A 82 -24.28 -11.65 4.61
CA GLU A 82 -25.39 -12.48 5.12
C GLU A 82 -24.93 -13.83 5.70
N SER A 83 -23.81 -14.38 5.20
CA SER A 83 -23.21 -15.64 5.67
C SER A 83 -22.03 -15.46 6.62
N GLU A 84 -21.69 -14.23 7.00
CA GLU A 84 -20.48 -13.92 7.76
C GLU A 84 -20.78 -13.77 9.25
N THR A 85 -19.95 -14.42 10.07
CA THR A 85 -20.03 -14.31 11.52
C THR A 85 -19.50 -12.97 12.02
N LEU A 86 -19.96 -12.53 13.19
CA LEU A 86 -19.47 -11.29 13.80
C LEU A 86 -17.96 -11.35 14.11
N ALA A 87 -17.42 -12.53 14.42
CA ALA A 87 -15.99 -12.70 14.69
C ALA A 87 -15.14 -12.53 13.42
N GLU A 88 -15.60 -13.06 12.27
CA GLU A 88 -14.94 -12.88 10.97
C GLU A 88 -14.97 -11.41 10.54
N LEU A 89 -16.10 -10.74 10.73
CA LEU A 89 -16.23 -9.31 10.48
C LEU A 89 -15.28 -8.49 11.36
N ALA A 90 -15.22 -8.76 12.67
CA ALA A 90 -14.35 -8.05 13.60
C ALA A 90 -12.87 -8.22 13.23
N THR A 91 -12.46 -9.46 12.93
CA THR A 91 -11.09 -9.78 12.51
C THR A 91 -10.69 -9.02 11.25
N ASP A 92 -11.59 -8.98 10.25
CA ASP A 92 -11.31 -8.27 9.00
C ASP A 92 -11.30 -6.74 9.20
N ILE A 93 -12.17 -6.20 10.04
CA ILE A 93 -12.17 -4.77 10.40
C ILE A 93 -10.91 -4.37 11.15
N GLU A 94 -10.42 -5.18 12.08
CA GLU A 94 -9.14 -4.92 12.76
C GLU A 94 -7.98 -4.89 11.77
N ARG A 95 -7.92 -5.88 10.85
CA ARG A 95 -6.90 -5.94 9.80
C ARG A 95 -6.95 -4.70 8.89
N LEU A 96 -8.15 -4.33 8.43
CA LEU A 96 -8.35 -3.15 7.58
C LEU A 96 -7.97 -1.86 8.32
N THR A 97 -8.36 -1.71 9.58
CA THR A 97 -8.09 -0.51 10.38
C THR A 97 -6.60 -0.33 10.64
N ARG A 98 -5.88 -1.39 11.02
CA ARG A 98 -4.43 -1.31 11.25
C ARG A 98 -3.65 -0.90 10.00
N GLY A 99 -4.01 -1.44 8.83
CA GLY A 99 -3.33 -1.08 7.59
C GLY A 99 -3.79 0.27 7.00
N ALA A 100 -5.00 0.71 7.32
CA ALA A 100 -5.50 2.03 6.97
C ALA A 100 -4.92 3.13 7.86
N PHE A 101 -4.49 2.85 9.08
CA PHE A 101 -3.96 3.87 9.99
C PHE A 101 -2.61 3.45 10.60
N PRO A 102 -1.55 3.25 9.78
CA PRO A 102 -0.27 2.75 10.25
C PRO A 102 0.43 3.70 11.25
N ASP A 103 0.17 5.00 11.14
CA ASP A 103 0.80 6.04 11.99
C ASP A 103 0.01 6.38 13.27
N CYS A 104 -1.15 5.73 13.48
CA CYS A 104 -1.99 6.00 14.64
C CYS A 104 -1.57 5.15 15.86
N PRO A 105 -1.69 5.68 17.08
CA PRO A 105 -1.43 4.90 18.30
C PRO A 105 -2.45 3.76 18.44
N PRO A 106 -2.09 2.64 19.10
CA PRO A 106 -2.95 1.45 19.24
C PRO A 106 -4.35 1.76 19.79
N GLU A 107 -4.46 2.67 20.75
CA GLU A 107 -5.72 3.06 21.37
C GLU A 107 -6.64 3.80 20.39
N ALA A 108 -6.06 4.59 19.47
CA ALA A 108 -6.83 5.25 18.42
C ALA A 108 -7.31 4.23 17.38
N ILE A 109 -6.46 3.28 16.99
CA ILE A 109 -6.81 2.20 16.06
C ILE A 109 -7.96 1.37 16.62
N GLU A 110 -7.91 0.99 17.90
CA GLU A 110 -8.98 0.22 18.55
C GLU A 110 -10.32 0.97 18.52
N ARG A 111 -10.31 2.26 18.88
CA ARG A 111 -11.54 3.10 18.83
C ARG A 111 -12.11 3.21 17.42
N ILE A 112 -11.25 3.35 16.41
CA ILE A 112 -11.68 3.41 15.00
C ILE A 112 -12.25 2.04 14.56
N ALA A 113 -11.61 0.94 14.94
CA ALA A 113 -12.06 -0.42 14.62
C ALA A 113 -13.44 -0.69 15.23
N VAL A 114 -13.64 -0.37 16.52
CA VAL A 114 -14.94 -0.53 17.20
C VAL A 114 -16.02 0.30 16.50
N LYS A 115 -15.75 1.57 16.18
CA LYS A 115 -16.72 2.43 15.48
C LYS A 115 -17.07 1.88 14.09
N SER A 116 -16.08 1.39 13.36
CA SER A 116 -16.26 0.80 12.02
C SER A 116 -17.04 -0.50 12.10
N PHE A 117 -16.80 -1.32 13.13
CA PHE A 117 -17.54 -2.55 13.38
C PHE A 117 -19.02 -2.28 13.64
N VAL A 118 -19.33 -1.32 14.52
CA VAL A 118 -20.72 -0.89 14.78
C VAL A 118 -21.41 -0.38 13.51
N HIS A 119 -20.69 0.37 12.67
CA HIS A 119 -21.22 0.83 11.38
C HIS A 119 -21.49 -0.33 10.40
N ALA A 120 -20.59 -1.32 10.35
CA ALA A 120 -20.69 -2.45 9.45
C ALA A 120 -21.85 -3.40 9.80
N ILE A 121 -22.18 -3.56 11.09
CA ILE A 121 -23.34 -4.34 11.56
C ILE A 121 -24.66 -3.56 11.44
N GLY A 122 -24.65 -2.24 11.72
CA GLY A 122 -25.86 -1.41 11.71
C GLY A 122 -26.49 -1.28 10.33
N ASN A 123 -25.69 -1.36 9.27
CA ASN A 123 -26.17 -1.37 7.89
C ASN A 123 -26.79 -2.72 7.45
N ALA A 124 -26.59 -3.81 8.18
CA ALA A 124 -27.15 -5.12 7.85
C ALA A 124 -28.57 -5.32 8.41
N GLN A 125 -28.98 -4.52 9.39
CA GLN A 125 -30.30 -4.58 10.05
C GLN A 125 -31.34 -3.66 9.38
N VAL A 126 -30.97 -2.91 8.34
CA VAL A 126 -31.89 -2.10 7.53
C VAL A 126 -32.20 -2.85 6.23
N LYS A 127 -33.00 -3.90 6.33
CA LYS A 127 -33.70 -4.54 5.21
C LYS A 127 -35.11 -4.90 5.66
#